data_AF-A0A0A1ZQM0-F1
#
_entry.id   AF-A0A0A1ZQM0-F1
#
_cell.length_a   1.000
_cell.length_b   1.000
_cell.length_c   1.000
_cell.angle_alpha   90.00
_cell.angle_beta   90.00
_cell.angle_gamma   90.00
#
_symmetry.space_group_name_H-M   'P 1'
#
loop_
_entity.id
_entity.type
_entity.pdbx_description
1 polymer ?
#
loop_
_entity_poly.entity_id
_entity_poly.type
_entity_poly.pdbx_seq_one_letter_code
_entity_poly.pdbx_strand_id
1 'polypeptide(L)' 'MEKKKCPQCKNLILITSPTCLYCGRPNKFITKQYVNNKWNKNNNKNLSNNIFINKFSIFILLLIITIFIIKSN' A
#
# COMPACT_ATOMS: atom_id res chain seq x y z
N MET A 1 9.84 18.60 18.69
CA MET A 1 8.85 17.52 18.50
C MET A 1 7.46 18.06 18.80
N GLU A 2 6.53 17.95 17.86
CA GLU A 2 5.16 18.39 18.07
C GLU A 2 4.40 17.50 19.07
N LYS A 3 3.62 18.14 19.94
CA LYS A 3 2.78 17.49 20.97
C LYS A 3 1.32 17.86 20.76
N LYS A 4 0.40 16.93 20.99
CA LYS A 4 -1.05 17.14 20.93
C LYS A 4 -1.75 16.59 22.17
N LYS A 5 -2.95 17.08 22.48
CA LYS A 5 -3.74 16.55 23.61
C LYS A 5 -4.44 15.24 23.22
N CYS A 6 -4.40 14.26 24.11
CA CYS A 6 -5.22 13.06 24.00
C CYS A 6 -6.70 13.42 24.20
N PRO A 7 -7.62 12.99 23.32
CA PRO A 7 -9.04 13.33 23.45
C PRO A 7 -9.70 12.67 24.67
N GLN A 8 -9.14 11.59 25.20
CA GLN A 8 -9.74 10.84 26.31
C GLN A 8 -9.23 11.32 27.67
N CYS A 9 -7.91 11.37 27.88
CA CYS A 9 -7.33 11.76 29.18
C CYS A 9 -6.79 13.20 29.22
N LYS A 10 -6.90 13.97 28.14
CA LYS A 10 -6.43 15.38 28.01
C LYS A 10 -4.93 15.60 28.21
N ASN A 11 -4.14 14.55 28.48
CA ASN A 11 -2.69 14.62 28.61
C ASN A 11 -2.02 14.90 27.26
N LEU A 12 -0.86 15.55 27.33
CA LEU A 12 -0.02 15.80 26.17
C LEU A 12 0.68 14.51 25.73
N ILE A 13 0.52 14.18 24.46
CA ILE A 13 1.17 13.04 23.80
C ILE A 13 2.01 13.53 22.62
N LEU A 14 3.10 12.83 22.32
CA LEU A 14 3.84 13.05 21.09
C LEU A 14 2.99 12.57 19.91
N ILE A 15 3.03 13.32 18.80
CA ILE A 15 2.31 12.93 17.58
C ILE A 15 2.84 11.61 17.03
N THR A 16 4.10 11.26 17.32
CA THR A 16 4.78 10.01 16.91
C THR A 16 4.60 8.82 17.86
N SER A 17 3.99 9.00 19.04
CA SER A 17 3.72 7.89 19.96
C SER A 17 2.49 7.07 19.55
N PRO A 18 2.59 5.74 19.31
CA PRO A 18 1.50 4.91 18.77
C PRO A 18 0.27 4.84 19.69
N THR A 19 0.49 4.95 20.99
CA THR A 19 -0.54 4.94 22.03
C THR A 19 -0.29 6.07 23.02
N CYS A 20 -1.35 6.51 23.69
CA CYS A 20 -1.24 7.40 24.83
C CYS A 20 -0.74 6.61 26.04
N LEU A 21 0.46 6.94 26.54
CA LEU A 21 1.08 6.26 27.68
C LEU A 21 0.27 6.35 28.99
N TYR A 22 -0.66 7.32 29.07
CA TYR A 22 -1.45 7.55 30.28
C TYR A 22 -2.77 6.76 30.32
N CYS A 23 -3.42 6.56 29.17
CA CYS A 23 -4.75 5.91 29.12
C CYS A 23 -4.80 4.68 28.20
N GLY A 24 -3.68 4.29 27.60
CA GLY A 24 -3.60 3.18 26.64
C GLY A 24 -4.30 3.43 25.30
N ARG A 25 -5.03 4.55 25.14
CA ARG A 25 -5.77 4.84 23.91
C ARG A 25 -4.83 4.93 22.70
N PRO A 26 -5.14 4.28 21.57
CA PRO A 26 -4.39 4.44 20.33
C PRO A 26 -4.36 5.90 19.86
N ASN A 27 -3.21 6.33 19.35
CA ASN A 27 -3.04 7.66 18.81
C ASN A 27 -3.67 7.75 17.41
N LYS A 28 -4.72 8.57 17.28
CA LYS A 28 -5.46 8.80 16.02
C LYS A 28 -4.57 9.28 14.88
N PHE A 29 -3.51 10.04 15.18
CA PHE A 29 -2.65 10.66 14.16
C PHE A 29 -1.79 9.61 13.44
N ILE A 30 -1.21 8.66 14.18
CA ILE A 30 -0.38 7.58 13.61
C ILE A 30 -1.24 6.48 13.03
N THR A 31 -2.32 6.12 13.70
CA THR A 31 -3.22 5.06 13.21
C THR A 31 -3.78 5.42 11.84
N LYS A 32 -4.14 6.68 11.59
CA LYS A 32 -4.57 7.13 10.25
C LYS A 32 -3.46 6.97 9.20
N GLN A 33 -2.24 7.41 9.51
CA GLN A 33 -1.09 7.29 8.60
C GLN A 33 -0.75 5.83 8.31
N TYR A 34 -0.73 4.98 9.35
CA TYR A 34 -0.51 3.55 9.23
C TYR A 34 -1.58 2.87 8.36
N VAL A 35 -2.86 3.18 8.61
CA VAL A 35 -3.99 2.66 7.82
C VAL A 35 -3.84 3.08 6.35
N ASN A 36 -3.62 4.37 6.07
CA ASN A 36 -3.42 4.84 4.70
C ASN A 36 -2.25 4.15 4.00
N ASN A 37 -1.12 4.00 4.69
CA ASN A 37 0.05 3.32 4.13
C ASN A 37 -0.25 1.84 3.84
N LYS A 38 -0.99 1.16 4.72
CA LYS A 38 -1.39 -0.24 4.52
C LYS A 38 -2.34 -0.39 3.32
N TRP A 39 -3.33 0.49 3.19
CA TRP A 39 -4.26 0.52 2.06
C TRP A 39 -3.53 0.83 0.74
N ASN A 40 -2.69 1.86 0.72
CA ASN A 40 -1.92 2.23 -0.48
C ASN A 40 -0.94 1.14 -0.91
N LYS A 41 -0.29 0.46 0.04
CA LYS A 41 0.60 -0.67 -0.28
C LYS A 41 -0.16 -1.81 -0.94
N ASN A 42 -1.39 -2.08 -0.50
CA ASN A 42 -2.23 -3.12 -1.09
C ASN A 42 -2.67 -2.73 -2.51
N ASN A 43 -3.09 -1.48 -2.71
CA ASN A 43 -3.51 -0.97 -4.01
C ASN A 43 -2.35 -0.94 -5.03
N ASN A 44 -1.16 -0.52 -4.62
CA ASN A 44 0.01 -0.50 -5.51
C ASN A 44 0.49 -1.90 -5.88
N LYS A 45 0.33 -2.89 -4.98
CA LYS A 45 0.66 -4.29 -5.27
C LYS A 45 -0.25 -4.87 -6.37
N ASN A 46 -1.53 -4.52 -6.34
CA ASN A 46 -2.48 -4.91 -7.38
C ASN A 46 -2.18 -4.24 -8.73
N LEU A 47 -1.83 -2.95 -8.71
CA LEU A 47 -1.45 -2.23 -9.94
C LEU A 47 -0.21 -2.83 -10.60
N SER A 48 0.84 -3.11 -9.80
CA SER A 48 2.07 -3.72 -10.30
C SER A 48 1.85 -5.12 -10.87
N ASN A 49 1.01 -5.94 -10.22
CA ASN A 49 0.67 -7.27 -10.72
C ASN A 49 -0.09 -7.22 -12.04
N ASN A 50 -1.07 -6.32 -12.16
CA ASN A 50 -1.85 -6.18 -13.41
C ASN A 50 -0.98 -5.72 -14.58
N ILE A 51 -0.04 -4.80 -14.36
CA ILE A 51 0.90 -4.35 -15.40
C ILE A 51 1.84 -5.49 -15.83
N PHE A 52 2.31 -6.32 -14.88
CA PHE A 52 3.18 -7.46 -15.17
C PHE A 52 2.44 -8.53 -16.00
N ILE A 53 1.20 -8.85 -15.62
CA ILE A 53 0.34 -9.81 -16.34
C ILE A 53 0.09 -9.34 -17.77
N ASN A 54 -0.23 -8.05 -17.96
CA ASN A 54 -0.50 -7.50 -19.29
C ASN A 54 0.73 -7.56 -20.20
N LYS A 55 1.91 -7.21 -19.69
CA LYS A 55 3.18 -7.33 -20.45
C LYS A 55 3.49 -8.77 -20.84
N PHE A 56 3.26 -9.72 -19.93
CA PHE A 56 3.51 -11.14 -20.20
C PHE A 56 2.53 -11.71 -21.24
N SER A 57 1.26 -11.31 -21.20
CA SER A 57 0.25 -11.70 -22.18
C SER A 57 0.59 -11.22 -23.60
N ILE A 58 1.04 -9.97 -23.74
CA ILE A 58 1.50 -9.42 -25.02
C ILE A 58 2.70 -10.20 -25.57
N PHE A 59 3.65 -10.57 -24.69
CA PHE A 59 4.81 -11.38 -25.07
C PHE A 59 4.42 -12.77 -25.58
N ILE A 60 3.47 -13.45 -24.91
CA ILE A 60 2.94 -14.75 -25.35
C ILE A 60 2.25 -14.61 -26.72
N LEU A 61 1.46 -13.56 -26.93
CA LEU A 61 0.77 -13.33 -28.19
C LEU A 61 1.77 -13.20 -29.36
N LEU A 62 2.85 -12.44 -29.15
CA LEU A 62 3.93 -12.29 -30.14
C LEU A 62 4.61 -13.64 -30.45
N LEU A 63 4.89 -14.45 -29.43
CA LEU A 63 5.46 -15.78 -29.64
C LEU A 63 4.55 -16.67 -30.50
N ILE A 64 3.24 -16.69 -30.22
CA ILE A 64 2.28 -17.47 -31.01
C ILE A 64 2.28 -17.01 -32.48
N ILE A 65 2.28 -15.70 -32.71
CA ILE A 65 2.35 -15.13 -34.07
C ILE A 65 3.63 -15.57 -34.78
N THR A 66 4.79 -15.49 -34.11
CA THR A 66 6.06 -15.93 -34.72
C THR A 66 6.07 -17.41 -35.08
N ILE A 67 5.52 -18.28 -34.23
CA ILE A 67 5.41 -19.72 -34.51
C ILE A 67 4.49 -19.96 -35.71
N PHE A 68 3.38 -19.23 -35.81
CA PHE A 68 2.45 -19.32 -36.94
C PHE A 68 3.12 -18.90 -38.26
N ILE A 69 3.87 -17.79 -38.26
CA ILE A 69 4.60 -17.31 -39.44
C ILE A 69 5.64 -18.35 -39.88
N ILE A 70 6.42 -18.92 -38.95
CA ILE A 70 7.44 -19.93 -39.27
C ILE A 70 6.81 -21.21 -39.82
N LYS A 71 5.65 -21.63 -39.30
CA LYS A 71 4.97 -22.85 -39.76
C LYS A 71 4.25 -22.67 -41.10
N SER A 72 3.86 -21.44 -41.44
CA SER A 72 3.08 -21.15 -42.64
C SER A 72 3.94 -20.80 -43.86
N ASN A 73 5.22 -20.47 -43.64
CA ASN A 73 6.27 -20.39 -44.66
C ASN A 73 6.94 -21.76 -44.85
#